data_AF-A0A3P8VU89-F1
#
_entry.id   AF-A0A3P8VU89-F1
#
_cell.length_a   1.000
_cell.length_b   1.000
_cell.length_c   1.000
_cell.angle_alpha   90.00
_cell.angle_beta   90.00
_cell.angle_gamma   90.00
#
_symmetry.space_group_name_H-M   'P 1'
#
loop_
_entity.id
_entity.type
_entity.pdbx_description
1 polymer ?
#
loop_
_entity_poly.entity_id
_entity_poly.type
_entity_poly.pdbx_seq_one_letter_code
_entity_poly.pdbx_strand_id
1 'polypeptide(L)'
;MSSSERMTNAQLLQQVALLRWLSSQSDEDRGLLTALTGIQVGKELFNRITGQDKVDAFKRECILGISEFVRQNKRATKAEINAEVEKRVLIFAAQVKALEETPLF
;
A
#
# COMPACT_ATOMS: atom_id res chain seq x y z
N MET A 1 -9.08 -26.72 0.63
CA MET A 1 -9.29 -25.69 1.67
C MET A 1 -9.47 -24.36 0.97
N SER A 2 -10.70 -23.85 0.90
CA SER A 2 -10.99 -22.58 0.23
C SER A 2 -10.67 -21.44 1.20
N SER A 3 -9.60 -20.71 0.93
CA SER A 3 -9.30 -19.47 1.66
C SER A 3 -10.46 -18.51 1.41
N SER A 4 -11.19 -18.17 2.46
CA SER A 4 -12.11 -17.04 2.45
C SER A 4 -11.26 -15.77 2.29
N GLU A 5 -10.94 -15.43 1.04
CA GLU A 5 -10.33 -14.16 0.67
C GLU A 5 -11.34 -13.07 1.00
N ARG A 6 -11.22 -12.53 2.21
CA ARG A 6 -11.99 -11.38 2.65
C ARG A 6 -11.69 -10.23 1.68
N MET A 7 -12.70 -9.84 0.90
CA MET A 7 -12.59 -8.69 0.03
C MET A 7 -12.22 -7.45 0.84
N THR A 8 -11.34 -6.61 0.29
CA THR A 8 -11.05 -5.32 0.91
C THR A 8 -12.31 -4.45 0.93
N ASN A 9 -12.42 -3.55 1.91
CA ASN A 9 -13.61 -2.69 2.03
C ASN A 9 -13.91 -1.89 0.74
N ALA A 10 -12.87 -1.50 -0.02
CA ALA A 10 -13.04 -0.83 -1.30
C ALA A 10 -13.63 -1.76 -2.38
N GLN A 11 -13.14 -3.00 -2.47
CA GLN A 11 -13.69 -4.01 -3.40
C GLN A 11 -15.13 -4.38 -3.03
N LEU A 12 -15.44 -4.49 -1.74
CA LEU A 12 -16.80 -4.74 -1.25
C LEU A 12 -17.74 -3.58 -1.65
N LEU A 13 -17.33 -2.34 -1.43
CA LEU A 13 -18.10 -1.15 -1.81
C LEU A 13 -18.32 -1.07 -3.33
N GLN A 14 -17.31 -1.39 -4.12
CA GLN A 14 -17.43 -1.43 -5.58
C GLN A 14 -18.41 -2.52 -6.05
N GLN A 15 -18.38 -3.71 -5.44
CA GLN A 15 -19.32 -4.79 -5.76
C GLN A 15 -20.75 -4.48 -5.31
N VAL A 16 -20.94 -3.84 -4.15
CA VAL A 16 -22.26 -3.39 -3.69
C VAL A 16 -22.82 -2.31 -4.61
N ALA A 17 -21.99 -1.35 -5.03
CA ALA A 17 -22.39 -0.31 -5.98
C ALA A 17 -22.75 -0.91 -7.36
N LEU A 18 -21.97 -1.90 -7.83
CA LEU A 18 -22.25 -2.63 -9.07
C LEU A 18 -23.55 -3.45 -8.99
N LEU A 19 -23.77 -4.16 -7.88
CA LEU A 19 -24.99 -4.91 -7.63
C LEU A 19 -26.22 -3.98 -7.62
N ARG A 20 -26.07 -2.81 -6.98
CA ARG A 20 -27.12 -1.81 -6.92
C ARG A 20 -27.45 -1.25 -8.31
N TRP A 21 -26.45 -0.95 -9.13
CA TRP A 21 -26.62 -0.53 -10.53
C TRP A 21 -27.29 -1.59 -11.41
N LEU A 22 -26.92 -2.86 -11.25
CA LEU A 22 -27.59 -3.96 -11.95
C LEU A 22 -29.05 -4.12 -11.52
N SER A 23 -29.36 -3.85 -10.25
CA SER A 23 -30.71 -3.92 -9.69
C SER A 23 -31.60 -2.71 -9.97
N SER A 24 -31.00 -1.57 -10.30
CA SER A 24 -31.66 -0.29 -10.52
C SER A 24 -30.90 0.46 -11.61
N GLN A 25 -31.45 0.45 -12.84
CA GLN A 25 -30.89 1.18 -13.99
C GLN A 25 -31.08 2.71 -13.87
N SER A 26 -31.08 3.27 -12.65
CA SER A 26 -31.26 4.69 -12.41
C SER A 26 -29.96 5.47 -12.68
N ASP A 27 -30.07 6.73 -13.08
CA ASP A 27 -28.91 7.60 -13.31
C ASP A 27 -28.18 7.97 -12.00
N GLU A 28 -28.85 7.90 -10.84
CA GLU A 28 -28.21 8.10 -9.54
C GLU A 28 -27.22 6.98 -9.19
N ASP A 29 -27.57 5.73 -9.52
CA ASP A 29 -26.70 4.58 -9.26
C ASP A 29 -25.46 4.58 -10.17
N ARG A 30 -25.58 5.17 -11.38
CA ARG A 30 -24.42 5.45 -12.26
C ARG A 30 -23.49 6.51 -11.67
N GLY A 31 -24.05 7.55 -11.05
CA GLY A 31 -23.29 8.62 -10.40
C GLY A 31 -22.42 8.09 -9.25
N LEU A 32 -22.97 7.19 -8.42
CA LEU A 32 -22.27 6.60 -7.29
C LEU A 32 -21.09 5.71 -7.71
N LEU A 33 -21.30 4.82 -8.69
CA LEU A 33 -20.22 3.98 -9.24
C LEU A 33 -19.11 4.81 -9.88
N THR A 34 -19.48 5.86 -10.61
CA THR A 34 -18.53 6.76 -11.27
C THR A 34 -17.69 7.51 -10.23
N ALA A 35 -18.32 7.98 -9.15
CA ALA A 35 -17.62 8.66 -8.06
C ALA A 35 -16.63 7.73 -7.33
N LEU A 36 -17.06 6.51 -6.97
CA LEU A 36 -16.18 5.54 -6.29
C LEU A 36 -15.01 5.12 -7.18
N THR A 37 -15.28 4.82 -8.45
CA THR A 37 -14.25 4.46 -9.42
C THR A 37 -13.30 5.63 -9.67
N GLY A 38 -13.83 6.86 -9.78
CA GLY A 38 -13.04 8.08 -9.95
C GLY A 38 -12.11 8.37 -8.77
N ILE A 39 -12.56 8.18 -7.53
CA ILE A 39 -11.71 8.30 -6.34
C ILE A 39 -10.59 7.26 -6.35
N GLN A 40 -10.91 6.01 -6.69
CA GLN A 40 -9.93 4.92 -6.69
C GLN A 40 -8.87 5.12 -7.78
N VAL A 41 -9.29 5.48 -9.00
CA VAL A 41 -8.38 5.78 -10.11
C VAL A 41 -7.57 7.04 -9.83
N GLY A 42 -8.20 8.09 -9.30
CA GLY A 42 -7.52 9.34 -8.93
C GLY A 42 -6.46 9.12 -7.84
N LYS A 43 -6.75 8.30 -6.84
CA LYS A 43 -5.79 7.91 -5.80
C LYS A 43 -4.61 7.11 -6.38
N GLU A 44 -4.87 6.16 -7.26
CA GLU A 44 -3.83 5.37 -7.92
C GLU A 44 -2.93 6.27 -8.79
N LEU A 45 -3.51 7.17 -9.58
CA LEU A 45 -2.76 8.15 -10.37
C LEU A 45 -1.95 9.10 -9.48
N PHE A 46 -2.56 9.62 -8.41
CA PHE A 46 -1.88 10.48 -7.45
C PHE A 46 -0.68 9.76 -6.83
N ASN A 47 -0.87 8.54 -6.33
CA ASN A 47 0.19 7.75 -5.72
C ASN A 47 1.30 7.37 -6.70
N ARG A 48 0.96 7.11 -7.98
CA ARG A 48 1.95 6.87 -9.04
C ARG A 48 2.75 8.12 -9.39
N ILE A 49 2.09 9.29 -9.42
CA ILE A 49 2.73 10.57 -9.74
C ILE A 49 3.60 11.05 -8.57
N THR A 50 3.13 10.93 -7.33
CA THR A 50 3.88 11.36 -6.14
C THR A 50 4.91 10.33 -5.68
N GLY A 51 4.92 9.13 -6.27
CA GLY A 51 5.78 8.03 -5.85
C GLY A 51 5.44 7.46 -4.46
N GLN A 52 4.29 7.82 -3.89
CA GLN A 52 3.91 7.44 -2.53
C GLN A 52 3.78 5.91 -2.35
N ASP A 53 3.36 5.19 -3.39
CA ASP A 53 3.35 3.71 -3.37
C ASP A 53 4.75 3.12 -3.23
N LYS A 54 5.77 3.76 -3.83
CA LYS A 54 7.17 3.31 -3.73
C LYS A 54 7.72 3.60 -2.34
N VAL A 55 7.41 4.76 -1.76
CA VAL A 55 7.78 5.09 -0.37
C VAL A 55 7.17 4.08 0.61
N ASP A 56 5.89 3.73 0.45
CA ASP A 56 5.24 2.75 1.30
C ASP A 56 5.78 1.33 1.08
N ALA A 57 6.20 0.99 -0.14
CA ALA A 57 6.92 -0.25 -0.41
C ALA A 57 8.27 -0.31 0.31
N PHE A 58 9.09 0.75 0.26
CA PHE A 58 10.37 0.81 0.98
C PHE A 58 10.18 0.75 2.50
N LYS A 59 9.15 1.41 3.06
CA LYS A 59 8.81 1.27 4.48
C LYS A 59 8.50 -0.19 4.84
N ARG A 60 7.70 -0.87 4.01
CA ARG A 60 7.34 -2.27 4.22
C ARG A 60 8.57 -3.18 4.17
N GLU A 61 9.47 -2.97 3.23
CA GLU A 61 10.73 -3.70 3.10
C GLU A 61 11.62 -3.51 4.34
N CYS A 62 11.73 -2.28 4.84
CA CYS A 62 12.46 -1.96 6.06
C CYS A 62 11.92 -2.73 7.27
N ILE A 63 10.60 -2.68 7.51
CA ILE A 63 9.94 -3.37 8.62
C ILE A 63 10.09 -4.90 8.49
N LEU A 64 9.89 -5.43 7.29
CA LEU A 64 10.06 -6.87 7.04
C LEU A 64 11.48 -7.32 7.33
N GLY A 65 12.49 -6.58 6.84
CA GLY A 65 13.89 -6.88 7.09
C GLY A 65 14.27 -6.91 8.57
N ILE A 66 13.79 -5.93 9.35
CA ILE A 66 13.99 -5.90 10.81
C ILE A 66 13.31 -7.11 11.45
N SER A 67 12.06 -7.40 11.07
CA SER A 67 11.29 -8.51 11.64
C SER A 67 11.93 -9.87 11.35
N GLU A 68 12.49 -10.05 10.15
CA GLU A 68 13.20 -11.26 9.75
C GLU A 68 14.51 -11.39 10.53
N PHE A 69 15.25 -10.30 10.71
CA PHE A 69 16.47 -10.31 11.51
C PHE A 69 16.21 -10.75 12.95
N VAL A 70 15.19 -10.18 13.60
CA VAL A 70 14.80 -10.55 14.97
C VAL A 70 14.32 -12.01 15.01
N ARG A 71 13.58 -12.48 13.99
CA ARG A 71 13.11 -13.87 13.90
C ARG A 71 14.27 -14.86 13.78
N GLN A 72 15.29 -14.54 12.98
CA GLN A 72 16.46 -15.38 12.75
C GLN A 72 17.44 -15.32 13.92
N ASN A 73 17.59 -14.16 14.54
CA ASN A 73 18.53 -13.91 15.63
C ASN A 73 17.80 -13.76 16.97
N LYS A 74 17.14 -14.84 17.42
CA LYS A 74 16.32 -14.84 18.67
C LYS A 74 17.09 -14.49 19.95
N ARG A 75 18.43 -14.55 19.91
CA ARG A 75 19.32 -14.20 21.03
C ARG A 75 20.08 -12.90 20.78
N ALA A 76 19.74 -12.14 19.74
CA ALA A 76 20.35 -10.86 19.47
C ALA A 76 20.19 -9.94 20.67
N THR A 77 21.28 -9.32 21.06
CA THR A 77 21.32 -8.27 22.07
C THR A 77 20.59 -7.04 21.54
N LYS A 78 20.17 -6.16 22.45
CA LYS A 78 19.57 -4.87 22.07
C LYS A 78 20.49 -4.04 21.16
N ALA A 79 21.80 -4.12 21.37
CA ALA A 79 22.77 -3.42 20.55
C ALA A 79 22.77 -3.93 19.10
N GLU A 80 22.73 -5.26 18.90
CA GLU A 80 22.68 -5.88 17.58
C GLU A 80 21.36 -5.58 16.85
N ILE A 81 20.24 -5.60 17.57
CA ILE A 81 18.94 -5.22 17.01
C ILE A 81 18.94 -3.75 16.61
N ASN A 82 19.45 -2.85 17.46
CA ASN A 82 19.53 -1.42 17.16
C ASN A 82 20.42 -1.16 15.94
N ALA A 83 21.55 -1.85 15.83
CA ALA A 83 22.43 -1.72 14.67
C ALA A 83 21.76 -2.16 13.36
N GLU A 84 21.00 -3.26 13.37
CA GLU A 84 20.25 -3.68 12.17
C GLU A 84 19.11 -2.71 11.85
N VAL A 85 18.39 -2.21 12.86
CA VAL A 85 17.35 -1.18 12.67
C VAL A 85 17.93 0.07 12.04
N GLU A 86 19.03 0.58 12.58
CA GLU A 86 19.72 1.77 12.06
C GLU A 86 20.16 1.57 10.60
N LYS A 87 20.79 0.44 10.31
CA LYS A 87 21.18 0.06 8.94
C LYS A 87 19.98 0.03 7.99
N ARG A 88 18.87 -0.58 8.38
CA ARG A 88 17.66 -0.68 7.54
C ARG A 88 17.00 0.67 7.33
N VAL A 89 16.99 1.53 8.36
CA VAL A 89 16.47 2.91 8.25
C VAL A 89 17.33 3.76 7.33
N LEU A 90 18.66 3.61 7.35
CA LEU A 90 19.56 4.31 6.43
C LEU A 90 19.33 3.90 4.98
N ILE A 91 19.13 2.60 4.72
CA ILE A 91 18.79 2.09 3.38
C ILE A 91 17.46 2.68 2.92
N PHE A 92 16.44 2.66 3.78
CA PHE A 92 15.14 3.27 3.50
C PHE A 92 15.27 4.76 3.16
N ALA A 93 16.00 5.53 3.96
CA ALA A 93 16.23 6.95 3.72
C ALA A 93 16.93 7.21 2.37
N ALA A 94 17.92 6.38 2.03
CA ALA A 94 18.61 6.47 0.73
C ALA A 94 17.67 6.16 -0.45
N GLN A 95 16.80 5.15 -0.32
CA GLN A 95 15.80 4.80 -1.34
C GLN A 95 14.75 5.90 -1.52
N VAL A 96 14.30 6.53 -0.44
CA VAL A 96 13.36 7.67 -0.50
C VAL A 96 14.03 8.87 -1.16
N LYS A 97 15.25 9.20 -0.78
CA LYS A 97 15.99 10.32 -1.39
C LYS A 97 16.22 10.09 -2.89
N ALA A 98 16.62 8.89 -3.29
CA ALA A 98 16.78 8.55 -4.71
C ALA A 98 15.47 8.66 -5.49
N LEU A 99 14.34 8.36 -4.85
CA LEU A 99 13.02 8.53 -5.45
C LEU A 99 12.63 10.00 -5.63
N GLU A 100 12.94 10.86 -4.65
CA GLU A 100 12.71 12.31 -4.73
C GLU A 100 13.55 12.98 -5.83
N GLU A 101 14.77 12.47 -6.04
CA GLU A 101 15.70 12.94 -7.08
C GLU A 101 15.36 12.38 -8.48
N THR A 102 14.43 11.44 -8.59
CA THR A 102 14.00 10.89 -9.87
C THR A 102 13.09 11.89 -10.58
N PRO A 103 13.44 12.41 -11.77
CA PRO A 103 12.61 13.36 -12.48
C PRO A 103 11.27 12.73 -12.84
N LEU A 104 10.19 13.45 -12.51
CA LEU A 104 8.87 13.20 -13.08
C LEU A 104 8.93 13.73 -14.52
N PHE A 105 9.23 12.82 -15.46
CA PHE A 105 9.45 13.03 -16.91
C PHE A 105 10.87 13.44 -17.32
#